data_AF-A0A1M2VDR0-F1
#
_entry.id   AF-A0A1M2VDR0-F1
#
_cell.length_a   1.000
_cell.length_b   1.000
_cell.length_c   1.000
_cell.angle_alpha   90.00
_cell.angle_beta   90.00
_cell.angle_gamma   90.00
#
_symmetry.space_group_name_H-M   'P 1'
#
loop_
_entity.id
_entity.type
_entity.pdbx_description
1 polymer ?
#
loop_
_entity_poly.entity_id
_entity_poly.type
_entity_poly.pdbx_seq_one_letter_code
_entity_poly.pdbx_strand_id
1 'polypeptide(L)'
;MAQSDSATLSHNVPLLLPSAATGILSVPLTMLQSEWSLRHAQAHEALSDMRGHLEVRSHLYKVKDRFARGQRDNARALTMVKQVDAKINSEAERYRVAYHAMYLLSAPLGKSDWQGGLRPLLAADIRHVMQNNDGQSEGRRGLSWIWSAGTSAAVLPGPAADAQAVQGSLQESLRIEWCKARARARRWSEEVELLQEEMRRVIAYHSWASRQWQGRVSETIAHSRDYREGANAYAYRQAAIRASMRNFCERSWMFVPDWVSLGEGSTEVDS
;
A
#
# COMPACT_ATOMS: atom_id res chain seq x y z
N MET A 1 -1.43 19.04 -56.50
CA MET A 1 -2.75 18.39 -56.27
C MET A 1 -2.55 16.88 -56.15
N ALA A 2 -1.94 16.39 -55.06
CA ALA A 2 -1.60 14.95 -54.91
C ALA A 2 -1.70 14.45 -53.46
N GLN A 3 -2.54 15.09 -52.63
CA GLN A 3 -2.74 14.71 -51.21
C GLN A 3 -4.17 14.22 -50.92
N SER A 4 -5.09 14.26 -51.88
CA SER A 4 -6.51 13.90 -51.67
C SER A 4 -6.85 12.43 -51.96
N ASP A 5 -6.01 11.69 -52.68
CA ASP A 5 -6.38 10.35 -53.18
C ASP A 5 -5.99 9.20 -52.25
N SER A 6 -5.13 9.44 -51.24
CA SER A 6 -4.82 8.42 -50.24
C SER A 6 -5.97 8.22 -49.26
N ALA A 7 -6.79 9.25 -49.00
CA ALA A 7 -7.88 9.20 -48.02
C ALA A 7 -9.07 8.34 -48.46
N THR A 8 -9.21 8.06 -49.76
CA THR A 8 -10.32 7.29 -50.36
C THR A 8 -10.03 5.80 -50.54
N LEU A 9 -8.83 5.33 -50.17
CA LEU A 9 -8.49 3.91 -50.23
C LEU A 9 -9.21 3.15 -49.12
N SER A 10 -9.81 2.00 -49.46
CA SER A 10 -10.60 1.17 -48.54
C SER A 10 -9.86 0.75 -47.27
N HIS A 11 -8.54 0.65 -47.31
CA HIS A 11 -7.69 0.31 -46.16
C HIS A 11 -7.40 1.49 -45.21
N ASN A 12 -7.75 2.72 -45.58
CA ASN A 12 -7.62 3.91 -44.73
C ASN A 12 -8.92 4.27 -44.01
N VAL A 13 -9.98 3.45 -44.17
CA VAL A 13 -11.23 3.63 -43.44
C VAL A 13 -10.98 3.30 -41.96
N PRO A 14 -11.23 4.25 -41.03
CA PRO A 14 -10.99 4.03 -39.61
C PRO A 14 -11.95 2.96 -39.07
N LEU A 15 -11.39 1.85 -38.61
CA LEU A 15 -12.14 0.80 -37.94
C LEU A 15 -12.43 1.22 -36.49
N LEU A 16 -13.62 1.77 -36.27
CA LEU A 16 -14.06 2.20 -34.96
C LEU A 16 -14.57 1.00 -34.15
N LEU A 17 -14.13 0.92 -32.89
CA LEU A 17 -14.75 0.03 -31.91
C LEU A 17 -16.05 0.64 -31.36
N PRO A 18 -16.99 -0.17 -30.86
CA PRO A 18 -18.24 0.30 -30.27
C PRO A 18 -18.07 1.48 -29.29
N SER A 19 -17.04 1.45 -28.43
CA SER A 19 -16.68 2.52 -27.49
C SER A 19 -16.30 3.85 -28.15
N ALA A 20 -15.67 3.80 -29.33
CA ALA A 20 -15.29 4.99 -30.10
C ALA A 20 -16.42 5.46 -31.04
N ALA A 21 -17.34 4.57 -31.41
CA ALA A 21 -18.51 4.90 -32.22
C ALA A 21 -19.70 5.43 -31.41
N THR A 22 -19.71 5.18 -30.10
CA THR A 22 -20.76 5.65 -29.18
C THR A 22 -20.81 7.18 -29.19
N GLY A 23 -21.92 7.75 -29.68
CA GLY A 23 -22.10 9.19 -29.86
C GLY A 23 -21.97 9.68 -31.31
N ILE A 24 -21.43 8.86 -32.22
CA ILE A 24 -21.35 9.15 -33.66
C ILE A 24 -22.38 8.31 -34.42
N LEU A 25 -22.53 7.03 -34.05
CA LEU A 25 -23.40 6.07 -34.70
C LEU A 25 -24.32 5.38 -33.69
N SER A 26 -25.47 4.90 -34.15
CA SER A 26 -26.33 4.01 -33.38
C SER A 26 -25.70 2.61 -33.33
N VAL A 27 -25.17 2.22 -32.17
CA VAL A 27 -24.51 0.93 -31.98
C VAL A 27 -25.44 -0.04 -31.24
N PRO A 28 -25.65 -1.29 -31.73
CA PRO A 28 -26.45 -2.28 -31.04
C PRO A 28 -25.89 -2.64 -29.65
N LEU A 29 -26.78 -2.86 -28.68
CA LEU A 29 -26.42 -3.24 -27.30
C LEU A 29 -25.54 -4.50 -27.24
N THR A 30 -25.76 -5.47 -28.14
CA THR A 30 -24.97 -6.70 -28.20
C THR A 30 -23.49 -6.42 -28.48
N MET A 31 -23.18 -5.49 -29.39
CA MET A 31 -21.81 -5.10 -29.70
C MET A 31 -21.14 -4.38 -28.52
N LEU A 32 -21.89 -3.54 -27.80
CA LEU A 32 -21.41 -2.87 -26.60
C LEU A 32 -21.08 -3.90 -25.48
N GLN A 33 -21.93 -4.90 -25.29
CA GLN A 33 -21.70 -6.00 -24.33
C GLN A 33 -20.50 -6.88 -24.72
N SER A 34 -20.34 -7.17 -26.01
CA SER A 34 -19.19 -7.93 -26.51
C SER A 34 -17.89 -7.16 -26.30
N GLU A 35 -17.83 -5.87 -26.66
CA GLU A 35 -16.65 -5.07 -26.39
C GLU A 35 -16.40 -4.95 -24.88
N TRP A 36 -17.43 -4.73 -24.06
CA TRP A 36 -17.27 -4.69 -22.61
C TRP A 36 -16.54 -5.93 -22.07
N SER A 37 -16.98 -7.11 -22.49
CA SER A 37 -16.41 -8.38 -22.05
C SER A 37 -14.96 -8.53 -22.49
N LEU A 38 -14.65 -8.12 -23.73
CA LEU A 38 -13.30 -8.06 -24.26
C LEU A 38 -12.41 -7.09 -23.45
N ARG A 39 -12.88 -5.87 -23.18
CA ARG A 39 -12.10 -4.85 -22.45
C ARG A 39 -11.87 -5.24 -21.01
N HIS A 40 -12.85 -5.86 -20.37
CA HIS A 40 -12.69 -6.41 -19.02
C HIS A 40 -11.57 -7.46 -19.00
N ALA A 41 -11.61 -8.44 -19.92
CA ALA A 41 -10.55 -9.44 -20.03
C ALA A 41 -9.17 -8.80 -20.33
N GLN A 42 -9.12 -7.87 -21.28
CA GLN A 42 -7.89 -7.14 -21.64
C GLN A 42 -7.30 -6.37 -20.45
N ALA A 43 -8.13 -5.75 -19.60
CA ALA A 43 -7.66 -5.02 -18.44
C ALA A 43 -7.01 -5.94 -17.40
N HIS A 44 -7.62 -7.10 -17.11
CA HIS A 44 -7.05 -8.10 -16.20
C HIS A 44 -5.77 -8.73 -16.74
N GLU A 45 -5.76 -9.07 -18.03
CA GLU A 45 -4.58 -9.63 -18.71
C GLU A 45 -3.42 -8.63 -18.73
N ALA A 46 -3.66 -7.37 -19.10
CA ALA A 46 -2.65 -6.32 -19.06
C ALA A 46 -2.06 -6.09 -17.66
N LEU A 47 -2.88 -6.19 -16.61
CA LEU A 47 -2.38 -6.15 -15.22
C LEU A 47 -1.53 -7.38 -14.88
N SER A 48 -1.94 -8.57 -15.31
CA SER A 48 -1.17 -9.82 -15.11
C SER A 48 0.21 -9.74 -15.78
N ASP A 49 0.24 -9.32 -17.05
CA ASP A 49 1.47 -9.17 -17.82
C ASP A 49 2.39 -8.10 -17.23
N MET A 50 1.81 -6.97 -16.82
CA MET A 50 2.56 -5.90 -16.16
C MET A 50 3.21 -6.35 -14.86
N ARG A 51 2.50 -7.12 -14.02
CA ARG A 51 3.07 -7.70 -12.79
C ARG A 51 4.23 -8.65 -13.10
N GLY A 52 4.09 -9.49 -14.12
CA GLY A 52 5.17 -10.37 -14.58
C GLY A 52 6.40 -9.58 -15.05
N HIS A 53 6.21 -8.50 -15.81
CA HIS A 53 7.31 -7.64 -16.23
C HIS A 53 7.97 -6.88 -15.06
N LEU A 54 7.19 -6.45 -14.07
CA LEU A 54 7.74 -5.85 -12.84
C LEU A 54 8.62 -6.84 -12.06
N GLU A 55 8.20 -8.10 -11.97
CA GLU A 55 8.97 -9.19 -11.34
C GLU A 55 10.30 -9.42 -12.09
N VAL A 56 10.24 -9.56 -13.42
CA VAL A 56 11.44 -9.70 -14.26
C VAL A 56 12.39 -8.51 -14.07
N ARG A 57 11.87 -7.28 -14.06
CA ARG A 57 12.68 -6.08 -13.83
C ARG A 57 13.38 -6.10 -12.47
N SER A 58 12.67 -6.49 -11.41
CA SER A 58 13.22 -6.67 -10.07
C SER A 58 14.36 -7.69 -10.05
N HIS A 59 14.19 -8.83 -10.73
CA HIS A 59 15.25 -9.82 -10.90
C HIS A 59 16.46 -9.28 -11.69
N LEU A 60 16.23 -8.53 -12.78
CA LEU A 60 17.31 -7.94 -13.56
C LEU A 60 18.14 -6.95 -12.76
N TYR A 61 17.52 -6.13 -11.90
CA TYR A 61 18.26 -5.25 -11.00
C TYR A 61 19.13 -6.05 -10.02
N LYS A 62 18.59 -7.10 -9.39
CA LYS A 62 19.36 -7.97 -8.48
C LYS A 62 20.55 -8.64 -9.19
N VAL A 63 20.35 -9.13 -10.41
CA VAL A 63 21.40 -9.74 -11.24
C VAL A 63 22.45 -8.70 -11.62
N LYS A 64 22.04 -7.51 -12.06
CA LYS A 64 22.95 -6.41 -12.38
C LYS A 64 23.82 -6.06 -11.17
N ASP A 65 23.23 -5.84 -10.01
CA ASP A 65 23.97 -5.41 -8.81
C ASP A 65 24.97 -6.49 -8.34
N ARG A 66 24.59 -7.77 -8.46
CA ARG A 66 25.44 -8.89 -8.07
C ARG A 66 26.56 -9.19 -9.06
N PHE A 67 26.27 -9.18 -10.37
CA PHE A 67 27.16 -9.75 -11.38
C PHE A 67 27.72 -8.75 -12.39
N ALA A 68 27.06 -7.61 -12.65
CA ALA A 68 27.59 -6.65 -13.60
C ALA A 68 28.81 -5.93 -13.01
N ARG A 69 29.96 -6.07 -13.67
CA ARG A 69 31.22 -5.40 -13.32
C ARG A 69 31.78 -4.72 -14.56
N GLY A 70 32.28 -3.50 -14.40
CA GLY A 70 32.80 -2.71 -15.52
C GLY A 70 31.71 -2.13 -16.45
N GLN A 71 32.13 -1.34 -17.43
CA GLN A 71 31.23 -0.52 -18.24
C GLN A 71 30.35 -1.33 -19.20
N ARG A 72 30.93 -2.36 -19.86
CA ARG A 72 30.25 -3.12 -20.91
C ARG A 72 29.08 -3.94 -20.37
N ASP A 73 29.28 -4.64 -19.26
CA ASP A 73 28.26 -5.50 -18.68
C ASP A 73 27.14 -4.68 -18.04
N ASN A 74 27.47 -3.53 -17.45
CA ASN A 74 26.48 -2.56 -16.99
C ASN A 74 25.64 -2.00 -18.14
N ALA A 75 26.27 -1.62 -19.26
CA ALA A 75 25.54 -1.15 -20.44
C ALA A 75 24.59 -2.22 -20.99
N ARG A 76 25.02 -3.48 -21.06
CA ARG A 76 24.16 -4.60 -21.50
C ARG A 76 22.98 -4.81 -20.55
N ALA A 77 23.23 -4.83 -19.24
CA ALA A 77 22.18 -4.98 -18.24
C ALA A 77 21.17 -3.82 -18.30
N LEU A 78 21.64 -2.58 -18.47
CA LEU A 78 20.77 -1.41 -18.65
C LEU A 78 19.91 -1.52 -19.91
N THR A 79 20.46 -2.03 -21.01
CA THR A 79 19.66 -2.26 -22.24
C THR A 79 18.55 -3.28 -22.00
N MET A 80 18.82 -4.37 -21.27
CA MET A 80 17.78 -5.35 -20.91
C MET A 80 16.71 -4.74 -20.01
N VAL A 81 17.10 -3.92 -19.03
CA VAL A 81 16.15 -3.19 -18.17
C VAL A 81 15.26 -2.27 -19.00
N LYS A 82 15.85 -1.48 -19.92
CA LYS A 82 15.09 -0.60 -20.83
C LYS A 82 14.09 -1.36 -21.70
N GLN A 83 14.43 -2.55 -22.16
CA GLN A 83 13.50 -3.40 -22.92
C GLN A 83 12.32 -3.84 -22.07
N VAL A 84 12.55 -4.20 -20.81
CA VAL A 84 11.46 -4.55 -19.88
C VAL A 84 10.63 -3.32 -19.53
N ASP A 85 11.23 -2.15 -19.30
CA ASP A 85 10.49 -0.91 -19.05
C ASP A 85 9.60 -0.53 -20.24
N ALA A 86 10.06 -0.73 -21.48
CA ALA A 86 9.24 -0.51 -22.67
C ALA A 86 8.00 -1.43 -22.69
N LYS A 87 8.15 -2.69 -22.28
CA LYS A 87 7.03 -3.64 -22.15
C LYS A 87 6.07 -3.25 -21.02
N ILE A 88 6.60 -2.81 -19.88
CA ILE A 88 5.76 -2.30 -18.78
C ILE A 88 4.90 -1.12 -19.26
N ASN A 89 5.51 -0.20 -20.03
CA ASN A 89 4.79 0.95 -20.57
C ASN A 89 3.74 0.55 -21.62
N SER A 90 4.03 -0.44 -22.47
CA SER A 90 3.03 -0.93 -23.43
C SER A 90 1.84 -1.58 -22.73
N GLU A 91 2.06 -2.42 -21.70
CA GLU A 91 0.97 -3.02 -20.93
C GLU A 91 0.21 -1.97 -20.10
N ALA A 92 0.89 -0.94 -19.61
CA ALA A 92 0.24 0.18 -18.91
C ALA A 92 -0.70 0.95 -19.82
N GLU A 93 -0.29 1.19 -21.08
CA GLU A 93 -1.14 1.86 -22.04
C GLU A 93 -2.31 0.99 -22.48
N ARG A 94 -2.07 -0.31 -22.72
CA ARG A 94 -3.12 -1.30 -23.00
C ARG A 94 -4.19 -1.31 -21.90
N TYR A 95 -3.76 -1.28 -20.63
CA TYR A 95 -4.66 -1.16 -19.49
C TYR A 95 -5.47 0.14 -19.52
N ARG A 96 -4.81 1.30 -19.72
CA ARG A 96 -5.48 2.61 -19.75
C ARG A 96 -6.53 2.71 -20.85
N VAL A 97 -6.21 2.21 -22.05
CA VAL A 97 -7.14 2.15 -23.18
C VAL A 97 -8.33 1.26 -22.85
N ALA A 98 -8.10 0.07 -22.28
CA ALA A 98 -9.19 -0.83 -21.89
C ALA A 98 -10.08 -0.22 -20.80
N TYR A 99 -9.48 0.36 -19.76
CA TYR A 99 -10.18 1.03 -18.67
C TYR A 99 -11.02 2.22 -19.18
N HIS A 100 -10.46 3.04 -20.07
CA HIS A 100 -11.17 4.17 -20.65
C HIS A 100 -12.37 3.72 -21.51
N ALA A 101 -12.19 2.68 -22.33
CA ALA A 101 -13.28 2.10 -23.10
C ALA A 101 -14.40 1.55 -22.20
N MET A 102 -14.05 0.85 -21.11
CA MET A 102 -15.04 0.41 -20.11
C MET A 102 -15.76 1.58 -19.46
N TYR A 103 -15.04 2.66 -19.13
CA TYR A 103 -15.65 3.86 -18.58
C TYR A 103 -16.69 4.46 -19.55
N LEU A 104 -16.37 4.59 -20.84
CA LEU A 104 -17.31 5.07 -21.86
C LEU A 104 -18.52 4.15 -22.04
N LEU A 105 -18.31 2.83 -22.00
CA LEU A 105 -19.37 1.83 -22.16
C LEU A 105 -20.26 1.69 -20.91
N SER A 106 -19.82 2.18 -19.75
CA SER A 106 -20.54 1.99 -18.48
C SER A 106 -21.90 2.68 -18.45
N ALA A 107 -22.00 3.91 -18.98
CA ALA A 107 -23.23 4.67 -19.07
C ALA A 107 -24.27 4.03 -20.01
N PRO A 108 -23.98 3.72 -21.29
CA PRO A 108 -24.97 3.10 -22.18
C PRO A 108 -25.37 1.68 -21.76
N LEU A 109 -24.52 0.96 -21.03
CA LEU A 109 -24.84 -0.38 -20.49
C LEU A 109 -25.50 -0.34 -19.11
N GLY A 110 -25.67 0.84 -18.49
CA GLY A 110 -26.29 0.98 -17.17
C GLY A 110 -25.53 0.27 -16.05
N LYS A 111 -24.19 0.15 -16.16
CA LYS A 111 -23.37 -0.52 -15.14
C LYS A 111 -22.92 0.48 -14.08
N SER A 112 -23.56 0.48 -12.92
CA SER A 112 -23.04 1.10 -11.69
C SER A 112 -22.03 0.17 -11.00
N ASP A 113 -21.00 0.72 -10.36
CA ASP A 113 -19.97 0.01 -9.57
C ASP A 113 -19.20 -1.11 -10.30
N TRP A 114 -19.06 -0.96 -11.62
CA TRP A 114 -18.36 -1.93 -12.46
C TRP A 114 -16.86 -2.07 -12.19
N GLN A 115 -16.29 -1.13 -11.45
CA GLN A 115 -14.85 -1.04 -11.25
C GLN A 115 -14.31 -2.30 -10.59
N GLY A 116 -15.01 -2.95 -9.66
CA GLY A 116 -14.68 -4.32 -9.20
C GLY A 116 -13.22 -4.57 -8.79
N GLY A 117 -12.49 -3.53 -8.37
CA GLY A 117 -11.04 -3.56 -8.07
C GLY A 117 -10.14 -2.88 -9.11
N LEU A 118 -10.61 -2.65 -10.33
CA LEU A 118 -9.95 -1.84 -11.37
C LEU A 118 -10.01 -0.35 -11.01
N ARG A 119 -8.88 0.35 -11.16
CA ARG A 119 -8.74 1.78 -10.85
C ARG A 119 -7.96 2.49 -11.96
N PRO A 120 -8.11 3.82 -12.10
CA PRO A 120 -7.25 4.58 -13.00
C PRO A 120 -5.77 4.35 -12.66
N LEU A 121 -4.97 3.92 -13.63
CA LEU A 121 -3.58 3.55 -13.42
C LEU A 121 -2.65 4.77 -13.48
N LEU A 122 -2.14 5.16 -12.31
CA LEU A 122 -1.15 6.24 -12.19
C LEU A 122 0.27 5.72 -12.38
N ALA A 123 1.20 6.60 -12.78
CA ALA A 123 2.62 6.24 -12.86
C ALA A 123 3.18 5.77 -11.51
N ALA A 124 2.68 6.36 -10.41
CA ALA A 124 3.03 5.98 -9.06
C ALA A 124 2.50 4.57 -8.68
N ASP A 125 1.58 3.97 -9.42
CA ASP A 125 1.09 2.62 -9.13
C ASP A 125 1.97 1.53 -9.74
N ILE A 126 2.77 1.87 -10.76
CA ILE A 126 3.61 0.96 -11.53
C ILE A 126 4.90 0.65 -10.75
N ARG A 127 4.75 -0.16 -9.71
CA ARG A 127 5.80 -0.50 -8.75
C ARG A 127 5.78 -1.98 -8.42
N HIS A 128 6.96 -2.54 -8.19
CA HIS A 128 7.09 -3.93 -7.75
C HIS A 128 6.55 -4.11 -6.33
N VAL A 129 6.06 -5.31 -5.98
CA VAL A 129 5.50 -5.62 -4.64
C VAL A 129 6.50 -5.28 -3.50
N MET A 130 7.79 -5.46 -3.76
CA MET A 130 8.90 -5.20 -2.83
C MET A 130 9.39 -3.73 -2.81
N GLN A 131 8.90 -2.87 -3.71
CA GLN A 131 9.47 -1.54 -3.93
C GLN A 131 8.83 -0.51 -3.00
N ASN A 132 9.65 0.21 -2.23
CA ASN A 132 9.22 1.26 -1.32
C ASN A 132 9.06 2.60 -2.06
N ASN A 133 8.17 3.47 -1.55
CA ASN A 133 8.17 4.87 -1.94
C ASN A 133 9.30 5.59 -1.20
N ASP A 134 9.98 6.53 -1.85
CA ASP A 134 11.05 7.29 -1.22
C ASP A 134 10.51 8.01 0.02
N GLY A 135 11.12 7.75 1.18
CA GLY A 135 10.74 8.35 2.47
C GLY A 135 9.61 7.64 3.25
N GLN A 136 9.06 6.52 2.77
CA GLN A 136 8.14 5.70 3.58
C GLN A 136 8.92 4.76 4.50
N SER A 137 8.64 4.84 5.80
CA SER A 137 9.10 3.81 6.74
C SER A 137 8.40 2.49 6.48
N GLU A 138 9.05 1.37 6.81
CA GLU A 138 8.45 0.02 6.70
C GLU A 138 7.09 -0.09 7.43
N GLY A 139 6.86 0.73 8.45
CA GLY A 139 5.58 0.82 9.17
C GLY A 139 4.43 1.46 8.39
N ARG A 140 4.72 2.39 7.46
CA ARG A 140 3.71 3.08 6.60
C ARG A 140 3.65 2.50 5.19
N ARG A 141 4.26 1.34 4.97
CA ARG A 141 4.36 0.70 3.66
C ARG A 141 2.99 0.24 3.18
N GLY A 142 2.50 0.87 2.12
CA GLY A 142 1.30 0.46 1.38
C GLY A 142 1.68 -0.26 0.08
N LEU A 143 1.06 -1.41 -0.16
CA LEU A 143 1.17 -2.09 -1.46
C LEU A 143 0.39 -1.29 -2.51
N SER A 144 0.95 -1.21 -3.73
CA SER A 144 0.19 -0.65 -4.85
C SER A 144 -1.08 -1.49 -5.09
N TRP A 145 -2.19 -0.82 -5.42
CA TRP A 145 -3.48 -1.50 -5.61
C TRP A 145 -3.43 -2.55 -6.72
N ILE A 146 -2.48 -2.41 -7.66
CA ILE A 146 -2.19 -3.43 -8.67
C ILE A 146 -1.75 -4.76 -8.06
N TRP A 147 -1.55 -4.88 -6.74
CA TRP A 147 -1.21 -6.13 -6.04
C TRP A 147 -2.31 -6.59 -5.06
N SER A 148 -3.42 -5.85 -4.92
CA SER A 148 -4.52 -6.19 -4.02
C SER A 148 -5.38 -7.33 -4.57
N ALA A 149 -5.99 -8.12 -3.67
CA ALA A 149 -6.81 -9.29 -4.02
C ALA A 149 -8.02 -8.90 -4.89
N GLY A 150 -8.23 -9.64 -5.98
CA GLY A 150 -9.32 -9.41 -6.95
C GLY A 150 -8.91 -9.59 -8.42
N THR A 151 -7.62 -9.72 -8.72
CA THR A 151 -7.12 -9.80 -10.10
C THR A 151 -6.46 -11.15 -10.32
N SER A 152 -7.26 -12.09 -10.85
CA SER A 152 -6.83 -13.44 -11.20
C SER A 152 -5.62 -13.39 -12.12
N ALA A 153 -4.57 -14.15 -11.77
CA ALA A 153 -3.43 -14.38 -12.63
C ALA A 153 -3.83 -15.34 -13.75
N ALA A 154 -4.39 -14.82 -14.83
CA ALA A 154 -4.49 -15.53 -16.10
C ALA A 154 -3.23 -15.24 -16.93
N VAL A 155 -2.73 -16.29 -17.59
CA VAL A 155 -1.39 -16.41 -18.19
C VAL A 155 -1.44 -16.18 -19.71
N LEU A 156 -0.44 -15.49 -20.26
CA LEU A 156 -0.09 -15.54 -21.69
C LEU A 156 0.86 -16.71 -22.01
N PRO A 157 0.79 -17.32 -23.21
CA PRO A 157 1.67 -18.41 -23.63
C PRO A 157 3.03 -17.90 -24.14
N GLY A 158 4.08 -18.14 -23.36
CA GLY A 158 5.49 -18.09 -23.79
C GLY A 158 6.14 -19.48 -23.67
N PRO A 159 7.45 -19.65 -23.99
CA PRO A 159 8.13 -20.93 -23.76
C PRO A 159 7.91 -21.37 -22.31
N ALA A 160 7.24 -22.50 -22.13
CA ALA A 160 6.53 -22.85 -20.90
C ALA A 160 7.40 -22.86 -19.63
N ALA A 161 8.72 -23.07 -19.79
CA ALA A 161 9.66 -23.11 -18.67
C ALA A 161 9.91 -21.73 -18.04
N ASP A 162 10.11 -20.69 -18.85
CA ASP A 162 10.45 -19.35 -18.36
C ASP A 162 9.24 -18.64 -17.74
N ALA A 163 8.06 -18.83 -18.34
CA ALA A 163 6.80 -18.28 -17.82
C ALA A 163 6.42 -18.90 -16.46
N GLN A 164 6.63 -20.21 -16.30
CA GLN A 164 6.37 -20.89 -15.03
C GLN A 164 7.34 -20.44 -13.92
N ALA A 165 8.61 -20.19 -14.27
CA ALA A 165 9.60 -19.69 -13.33
C ALA A 165 9.28 -18.27 -12.83
N VAL A 166 8.88 -17.36 -13.74
CA VAL A 166 8.45 -16.00 -13.38
C VAL A 166 7.19 -16.02 -12.52
N GLN A 167 6.23 -16.89 -12.83
CA GLN A 167 5.03 -17.06 -12.01
C GLN A 167 5.36 -17.59 -10.60
N GLY A 168 6.27 -18.56 -10.51
CA GLY A 168 6.75 -19.08 -9.24
C GLY A 168 7.45 -18.00 -8.41
N SER A 169 8.30 -17.18 -9.02
CA SER A 169 8.98 -16.09 -8.31
C SER A 169 8.01 -15.00 -7.88
N LEU A 170 7.01 -14.66 -8.71
CA LEU A 170 5.96 -13.72 -8.37
C LEU A 170 5.12 -14.18 -7.18
N GLN A 171 4.70 -15.44 -7.18
CA GLN A 171 3.95 -16.04 -6.07
C GLN A 171 4.78 -16.06 -4.78
N GLU A 172 6.07 -16.38 -4.88
CA GLU A 172 6.98 -16.35 -3.74
C GLU A 172 7.16 -14.93 -3.19
N SER A 173 7.37 -13.93 -4.06
CA SER A 173 7.45 -12.51 -3.66
C SER A 173 6.18 -12.05 -2.94
N LEU A 174 4.99 -12.47 -3.41
CA LEU A 174 3.72 -12.18 -2.76
C LEU A 174 3.59 -12.89 -1.39
N ARG A 175 3.99 -14.16 -1.28
CA ARG A 175 3.99 -14.91 -0.02
C ARG A 175 4.91 -14.28 1.02
N ILE A 176 6.10 -13.87 0.62
CA ILE A 176 7.06 -13.17 1.49
C ILE A 176 6.43 -11.88 2.02
N GLU A 177 5.81 -11.07 1.15
CA GLU A 177 5.18 -9.83 1.59
C GLU A 177 3.96 -10.05 2.47
N TRP A 178 3.16 -11.08 2.20
CA TRP A 178 2.08 -11.46 3.09
C TRP A 178 2.61 -11.88 4.47
N CYS A 179 3.64 -12.72 4.53
CA CYS A 179 4.28 -13.11 5.79
C CYS A 179 4.83 -11.90 6.56
N LYS A 180 5.48 -10.95 5.87
CA LYS A 180 5.96 -9.71 6.47
C LYS A 180 4.82 -8.82 6.97
N ALA A 181 3.76 -8.64 6.18
CA ALA A 181 2.59 -7.87 6.55
C ALA A 181 1.88 -8.48 7.78
N ARG A 182 1.71 -9.80 7.80
CA ARG A 182 1.16 -10.54 8.94
C ARG A 182 2.03 -10.43 10.18
N ALA A 183 3.36 -10.56 10.04
CA ALA A 183 4.28 -10.37 11.16
C ALA A 183 4.25 -8.94 11.71
N ARG A 184 4.11 -7.93 10.84
CA ARG A 184 3.91 -6.53 11.25
C ARG A 184 2.58 -6.34 11.97
N ALA A 185 1.49 -6.89 11.46
CA ALA A 185 0.19 -6.82 12.12
C ALA A 185 0.24 -7.41 13.53
N ARG A 186 0.87 -8.59 13.70
CA ARG A 186 1.07 -9.21 15.03
C ARG A 186 1.90 -8.35 15.96
N ARG A 187 3.05 -7.83 15.51
CA ARG A 187 3.87 -6.92 16.32
C ARG A 187 3.14 -5.65 16.69
N TRP A 188 2.33 -5.10 15.79
CA TRP A 188 1.52 -3.92 16.08
C TRP A 188 0.48 -4.21 17.16
N SER A 189 -0.18 -5.37 17.11
CA SER A 189 -1.08 -5.81 18.19
C SER A 189 -0.35 -5.92 19.53
N GLU A 190 0.83 -6.54 19.56
CA GLU A 190 1.67 -6.63 20.75
C GLU A 190 2.09 -5.23 21.26
N GLU A 191 2.48 -4.31 20.37
CA GLU A 191 2.83 -2.93 20.73
C GLU A 191 1.63 -2.17 21.32
N VAL A 192 0.42 -2.39 20.82
CA VAL A 192 -0.81 -1.78 21.37
C VAL A 192 -1.09 -2.31 22.78
N GLU A 193 -0.95 -3.62 23.01
CA GLU A 193 -1.09 -4.22 24.35
C GLU A 193 -0.03 -3.67 25.32
N LEU A 194 1.23 -3.64 24.88
CA LEU A 194 2.34 -3.10 25.68
C LEU A 194 2.15 -1.63 26.02
N LEU A 195 1.74 -0.81 25.05
CA LEU A 195 1.53 0.61 25.25
C LEU A 195 0.42 0.88 26.28
N GLN A 196 -0.67 0.11 26.25
CA GLN A 196 -1.73 0.22 27.25
C GLN A 196 -1.22 -0.12 28.65
N GLU A 197 -0.41 -1.17 28.79
CA GLU A 197 0.18 -1.52 30.08
C GLU A 197 1.23 -0.49 30.53
N GLU A 198 2.01 0.09 29.62
CA GLU A 198 2.92 1.19 29.91
C GLU A 198 2.18 2.43 30.41
N MET A 199 1.08 2.82 29.76
CA MET A 199 0.20 3.91 30.21
C MET A 199 -0.29 3.66 31.64
N ARG A 200 -0.78 2.44 31.91
CA ARG A 200 -1.21 2.05 33.27
C ARG A 200 -0.08 2.15 34.28
N ARG A 201 1.12 1.66 33.93
CA ARG A 201 2.31 1.69 34.79
C ARG A 201 2.81 3.10 35.06
N VAL A 202 2.74 4.01 34.09
CA VAL A 202 3.13 5.42 34.29
C VAL A 202 2.22 6.11 35.30
N ILE A 203 0.90 5.89 35.21
CA ILE A 203 -0.07 6.40 36.20
C ILE A 203 0.22 5.81 37.59
N ALA A 204 0.43 4.50 37.68
CA ALA A 204 0.74 3.82 38.93
C ALA A 204 2.07 4.32 39.54
N TYR A 205 3.10 4.52 38.71
CA TYR A 205 4.39 5.04 39.11
C TYR A 205 4.27 6.44 39.70
N HIS A 206 3.58 7.36 39.03
CA HIS A 206 3.40 8.72 39.55
C HIS A 206 2.58 8.73 40.85
N SER A 207 1.59 7.85 40.99
CA SER A 207 0.83 7.67 42.24
C SER A 207 1.72 7.15 43.38
N TRP A 208 2.56 6.16 43.10
CA TRP A 208 3.52 5.64 44.06
C TRP A 208 4.57 6.70 44.43
N ALA A 209 5.17 7.37 43.44
CA ALA A 209 6.20 8.38 43.65
C ALA A 209 5.68 9.58 44.46
N SER A 210 4.42 9.99 44.22
CA SER A 210 3.77 11.03 45.03
C SER A 210 3.67 10.62 46.50
N ARG A 211 3.20 9.38 46.77
CA ARG A 211 3.14 8.83 48.14
C ARG A 211 4.52 8.67 48.79
N GLN A 212 5.54 8.29 48.02
CA GLN A 212 6.91 8.22 48.52
C GLN A 212 7.42 9.59 48.97
N TRP A 213 7.16 10.66 48.20
CA TRP A 213 7.52 12.01 48.61
C TRP A 213 6.71 12.49 49.83
N GLN A 214 5.42 12.14 49.93
CA GLN A 214 4.62 12.44 51.12
C GLN A 214 5.12 11.69 52.36
N GLY A 215 5.55 10.43 52.22
CA GLY A 215 6.10 9.64 53.33
C GLY A 215 7.40 10.21 53.91
N ARG A 216 8.15 10.97 53.11
CA ARG A 216 9.37 11.68 53.55
C ARG A 216 9.09 12.93 54.37
N VAL A 217 7.84 13.39 54.42
CA VAL A 217 7.45 14.53 55.25
C VAL A 217 7.57 14.12 56.72
N SER A 218 8.25 14.96 57.50
CA SER A 218 8.55 14.69 58.92
C SER A 218 9.53 13.55 59.20
N GLU A 219 10.21 13.01 58.17
CA GLU A 219 11.42 12.23 58.42
C GLU A 219 12.48 13.14 59.08
N THR A 220 13.12 12.65 60.13
CA THR A 220 14.11 13.40 60.90
C THR A 220 15.44 13.48 60.14
N ILE A 221 15.47 14.27 59.06
CA ILE A 221 16.65 14.41 58.19
C ILE A 221 17.66 15.41 58.78
N ALA A 222 17.21 16.37 59.60
CA ALA A 222 18.09 17.30 60.32
C ALA A 222 17.47 17.79 61.63
N HIS A 223 18.34 18.16 62.59
CA HIS A 223 17.92 18.65 63.92
C HIS A 223 17.42 20.10 63.91
N SER A 224 17.73 20.89 62.88
CA SER A 224 17.30 22.30 62.76
C SER A 224 15.88 22.43 62.23
N ARG A 225 15.07 23.27 62.89
CA ARG A 225 13.67 23.53 62.54
C ARG A 225 13.51 24.08 61.12
N ASP A 226 14.31 25.07 60.75
CA ASP A 226 14.20 25.77 59.47
C ASP A 226 14.55 24.85 58.29
N TYR A 227 15.54 23.98 58.51
CA TYR A 227 15.90 22.95 57.53
C TYR A 227 14.77 21.94 57.34
N ARG A 228 14.13 21.52 58.45
CA ARG A 228 12.98 20.59 58.41
C ARG A 228 11.79 21.21 57.67
N GLU A 229 11.54 22.51 57.85
CA GLU A 229 10.51 23.24 57.11
C GLU A 229 10.79 23.26 55.60
N GLY A 230 12.02 23.61 55.20
CA GLY A 230 12.42 23.60 53.79
C GLY A 230 12.36 22.21 53.15
N ALA A 231 12.82 21.17 53.87
CA ALA A 231 12.76 19.79 53.42
C ALA A 231 11.31 19.30 53.24
N ASN A 232 10.42 19.62 54.19
CA ASN A 232 9.00 19.31 54.09
C ASN A 232 8.34 20.04 52.92
N ALA A 233 8.60 21.35 52.75
CA ALA A 233 8.07 22.14 51.64
C ALA A 233 8.51 21.56 50.28
N TYR A 234 9.78 21.13 50.17
CA TYR A 234 10.30 20.49 48.97
C TYR A 234 9.62 19.13 48.71
N ALA A 235 9.47 18.30 49.74
CA ALA A 235 8.78 17.01 49.64
C ALA A 235 7.33 17.18 49.18
N TYR A 236 6.58 18.14 49.74
CA TYR A 236 5.23 18.47 49.29
C TYR A 236 5.19 18.94 47.84
N ARG A 237 6.13 19.81 47.43
CA ARG A 237 6.22 20.27 46.05
C ARG A 237 6.46 19.11 45.08
N GLN A 238 7.37 18.19 45.40
CA GLN A 238 7.63 17.01 44.57
C GLN A 238 6.42 16.08 44.51
N ALA A 239 5.75 15.85 45.64
CA ALA A 239 4.50 15.07 45.67
C ALA A 239 3.42 15.68 44.77
N ALA A 240 3.26 17.00 44.81
CA ALA A 240 2.31 17.74 43.98
C ALA A 240 2.64 17.65 42.48
N ILE A 241 3.91 17.78 42.08
CA ILE A 241 4.36 17.60 40.69
C ILE A 241 4.04 16.19 40.19
N ARG A 242 4.31 15.15 41.00
CA ARG A 242 3.98 13.77 40.63
C ARG A 242 2.47 13.57 40.50
N ALA A 243 1.68 14.15 41.39
CA ALA A 243 0.22 14.11 41.30
C ALA A 243 -0.30 14.84 40.05
N SER A 244 0.28 15.97 39.66
CA SER A 244 -0.13 16.69 38.44
C SER A 244 0.22 15.91 37.18
N MET A 245 1.40 15.27 37.12
CA MET A 245 1.78 14.38 36.01
C MET A 245 0.81 13.21 35.87
N ARG A 246 0.46 12.55 36.98
CA ARG A 246 -0.57 11.49 37.00
C ARG A 246 -1.89 11.97 36.41
N ASN A 247 -2.42 13.10 36.91
CA ASN A 247 -3.70 13.65 36.46
C ASN A 247 -3.67 14.00 34.95
N PHE A 248 -2.55 14.51 34.48
CA PHE A 248 -2.36 14.82 33.06
C PHE A 248 -2.38 13.55 32.21
N CYS A 249 -1.66 12.50 32.61
CA CYS A 249 -1.66 11.19 31.95
C CYS A 249 -3.06 10.56 31.94
N GLU A 250 -3.75 10.52 33.08
CA GLU A 250 -5.12 9.99 33.19
C GLU A 250 -6.08 10.69 32.22
N ARG A 251 -6.04 12.03 32.16
CA ARG A 251 -6.88 12.79 31.23
C ARG A 251 -6.51 12.57 29.76
N SER A 252 -5.21 12.52 29.46
CA SER A 252 -4.72 12.36 28.09
C SER A 252 -5.01 10.97 27.53
N TRP A 253 -5.08 9.95 28.39
CA TRP A 253 -5.25 8.55 28.00
C TRP A 253 -6.64 7.99 28.28
N MET A 254 -7.56 8.80 28.81
CA MET A 254 -8.91 8.37 29.22
C MET A 254 -9.70 7.65 28.12
N PHE A 255 -9.56 8.07 26.86
CA PHE A 255 -10.29 7.47 25.74
C PHE A 255 -9.51 6.38 25.00
N VAL A 256 -8.23 6.17 25.31
CA VAL A 256 -7.41 5.18 24.57
C VAL A 256 -8.05 3.78 24.55
N PRO A 257 -8.61 3.24 25.66
CA PRO A 257 -9.29 1.94 25.64
C PRO A 257 -10.50 1.87 24.69
N ASP A 258 -11.28 2.96 24.59
CA ASP A 258 -12.42 3.03 23.68
C ASP A 258 -11.96 2.98 22.21
N TRP A 259 -10.83 3.61 21.90
CA TRP A 259 -10.28 3.63 20.54
C TRP A 259 -9.69 2.28 20.14
N VAL A 260 -9.10 1.56 21.10
CA VAL A 260 -8.59 0.20 20.87
C VAL A 260 -9.75 -0.78 20.64
N SER A 261 -10.78 -0.74 21.49
CA SER A 261 -11.95 -1.62 21.36
C SER A 261 -12.76 -1.39 20.07
N LEU A 262 -12.86 -0.14 19.60
CA LEU A 262 -13.42 0.17 18.28
C LEU A 262 -12.64 -0.48 17.13
N GLY A 263 -11.32 -0.64 17.28
CA GLY A 263 -10.47 -1.33 16.33
C GLY A 263 -10.69 -2.85 16.32
N GLU A 264 -10.85 -3.46 17.49
CA GLU A 264 -11.04 -4.92 17.65
C GLU A 264 -12.37 -5.39 17.04
N GLY A 265 -13.47 -4.66 17.27
CA GLY A 265 -14.80 -5.01 16.74
C GLY A 265 -14.93 -4.96 15.21
N SER A 266 -13.97 -4.35 14.50
CA SER A 266 -13.93 -4.33 13.04
C SER A 266 -13.29 -5.58 12.41
N THR A 267 -12.64 -6.43 13.22
CA THR A 267 -11.87 -7.59 12.75
C THR A 267 -12.61 -8.93 12.85
N GLU A 268 -13.73 -9.00 13.59
CA GLU A 268 -14.49 -10.25 13.78
C GLU A 268 -15.50 -10.55 12.64
N VAL A 269 -15.69 -9.64 11.68
CA VAL A 269 -16.70 -9.82 10.62
C VAL A 269 -16.17 -10.63 9.42
N ASP A 270 -14.86 -10.84 9.30
CA ASP A 270 -14.23 -11.50 8.14
C ASP A 270 -13.61 -12.88 8.44
N SER A 271 -14.19 -13.66 9.35
CA SER A 271 -13.79 -15.07 9.61
C SER A 271 -14.72 -16.10 8.98
#